data_AF-A0A3C1YXZ4-F1
#
_entry.id   AF-A0A3C1YXZ4-F1
#
_cell.length_a   1.000
_cell.length_b   1.000
_cell.length_c   1.000
_cell.angle_alpha   90.00
_cell.angle_beta   90.00
_cell.angle_gamma   90.00
#
_symmetry.space_group_name_H-M   'P 1'
#
loop_
_entity.id
_entity.type
_entity.pdbx_description
1 polymer ?
#
loop_
_entity_poly.entity_id
_entity_poly.type
_entity_poly.pdbx_seq_one_letter_code
_entity_poly.pdbx_strand_id
1 'polypeptide(L)'
;MAARLRRTQSLAALLLLLSLTVPVIVRAEQAFPEEPGEPSLISQYYDTIAGLFFRDYSLRGNGRVDYRTARHILGLAYDDPAIESLDVAPYPLFYWYDADQDGHWIMLVDRKGDGQPAHAEPYDWRQGEDLLTFSKTW
;
A
#
# COMPACT_ATOMS: atom_id res chain seq x y z
N MET A 1 46.77 -33.45 47.02
CA MET A 1 45.46 -33.30 46.37
C MET A 1 45.15 -31.81 46.34
N ALA A 2 45.46 -31.12 45.23
CA ALA A 2 45.20 -29.69 45.06
C ALA A 2 44.80 -29.43 43.60
N ALA A 3 43.76 -28.62 43.44
CA ALA A 3 42.81 -28.66 42.34
C ALA A 3 43.35 -28.11 41.01
N ARG A 4 43.12 -28.88 39.93
CA ARG A 4 43.05 -28.37 38.56
C ARG A 4 41.75 -27.58 38.41
N LEU A 5 41.78 -26.27 38.61
CA LEU A 5 40.61 -25.42 38.36
C LEU A 5 41.06 -24.07 37.77
N ARG A 6 41.54 -24.05 36.51
CA ARG A 6 41.89 -22.80 35.80
C ARG A 6 41.57 -22.79 34.29
N ARG A 7 40.65 -23.63 33.80
CA ARG A 7 40.35 -23.70 32.34
C ARG A 7 38.93 -23.35 31.90
N THR A 8 37.99 -23.20 32.82
CA THR A 8 36.56 -23.03 32.47
C THR A 8 36.08 -21.58 32.41
N GLN A 9 36.84 -20.60 32.92
CA GLN A 9 36.38 -19.21 32.98
C GLN A 9 36.49 -18.45 31.65
N SER A 10 37.35 -18.89 30.73
CA SER A 10 37.61 -18.17 29.48
C SER A 10 36.57 -18.41 28.37
N LEU A 11 35.88 -19.56 28.37
CA LEU A 11 34.84 -19.85 27.36
C LEU A 11 33.51 -19.14 27.65
N ALA A 12 33.14 -19.03 28.94
CA ALA A 12 31.89 -18.38 29.32
C ALA A 12 31.93 -16.86 29.04
N ALA A 13 33.07 -16.22 29.24
CA ALA A 13 33.27 -14.80 28.91
C ALA A 13 33.18 -14.54 27.39
N LEU A 14 33.70 -15.45 26.56
CA LEU A 14 33.65 -15.31 25.10
C LEU A 14 32.23 -15.47 24.53
N LEU A 15 31.42 -16.37 25.12
CA LEU A 15 30.02 -16.56 24.75
C LEU A 15 29.12 -15.39 25.18
N LEU A 16 29.42 -14.74 26.30
CA LEU A 16 28.73 -13.52 26.76
C LEU A 16 29.11 -12.27 25.95
N LEU A 17 30.32 -12.22 25.38
CA LEU A 17 30.75 -11.15 24.48
C LEU A 17 30.16 -11.29 23.06
N LEU A 18 29.84 -12.52 22.63
CA LEU A 18 29.27 -12.78 21.30
C LEU A 18 27.75 -12.53 21.22
N SER A 19 27.04 -12.46 22.35
CA SER A 19 25.58 -12.28 22.39
C SER A 19 25.12 -10.81 22.33
N LEU A 20 26.05 -9.85 22.31
CA LEU A 20 25.75 -8.41 22.31
C LEU A 20 25.62 -7.78 20.92
N THR A 21 25.89 -8.51 19.85
CA THR A 21 25.63 -8.03 18.48
C THR A 21 24.29 -8.55 18.00
N VAL A 22 23.20 -8.09 18.60
CA VAL A 22 21.89 -8.20 17.96
C VAL A 22 21.88 -7.12 16.87
N PRO A 23 21.88 -7.47 15.57
CA PRO A 23 21.67 -6.47 14.54
C PRO A 23 20.27 -5.90 14.78
N VAL A 24 20.21 -4.62 15.15
CA VAL A 24 18.97 -3.86 15.07
C VAL A 24 18.65 -3.80 13.59
N ILE A 25 17.77 -4.70 13.14
CA ILE A 25 17.18 -4.62 11.81
C ILE A 25 16.28 -3.38 11.87
N VAL A 26 16.82 -2.24 11.46
CA VAL A 26 16.03 -1.06 11.17
C VAL A 26 15.21 -1.42 9.95
N ARG A 27 13.94 -1.78 10.17
CA ARG A 27 12.97 -1.93 9.08
C ARG A 27 12.85 -0.53 8.49
N ALA A 28 13.42 -0.33 7.29
CA ALA A 28 13.13 0.88 6.52
C ALA A 28 11.61 1.01 6.47
N GLU A 29 11.07 2.18 6.81
CA GLU A 29 9.66 2.47 6.56
C GLU A 29 9.42 2.12 5.09
N GLN A 30 8.63 1.07 4.88
CA GLN A 30 8.37 0.59 3.55
C GLN A 30 7.52 1.66 2.89
N ALA A 31 8.11 2.40 1.95
CA ALA A 31 7.39 3.40 1.19
C ALA A 31 6.13 2.75 0.60
N PHE A 32 5.01 3.48 0.64
CA PHE A 32 3.77 2.98 0.09
C PHE A 32 3.99 2.66 -1.41
N PRO A 33 3.61 1.47 -1.91
CA PRO A 33 3.91 1.08 -3.27
C PRO A 33 3.27 2.02 -4.29
N GLU A 34 3.95 2.24 -5.42
CA GLU A 34 3.35 2.86 -6.60
C GLU A 34 2.26 1.98 -7.20
N GLU A 35 1.36 2.58 -7.98
CA GLU A 35 0.36 1.80 -8.71
C GLU A 35 1.03 0.85 -9.73
N PRO A 36 0.76 -0.45 -9.64
CA PRO A 36 1.35 -1.43 -10.54
C PRO A 36 0.62 -1.49 -11.89
N GLY A 37 1.30 -2.03 -12.90
CA GLY A 37 0.74 -2.22 -14.24
C GLY A 37 -0.17 -3.44 -14.37
N GLU A 38 -0.65 -3.67 -15.60
CA GLU A 38 -1.53 -4.79 -15.99
C GLU A 38 -1.08 -6.20 -15.53
N PRO A 39 0.22 -6.55 -15.48
CA PRO A 39 0.63 -7.89 -15.05
C PRO A 39 0.25 -8.26 -13.61
N SER A 40 0.03 -7.25 -12.75
CA SER A 40 -0.40 -7.45 -11.37
C SER A 40 -1.92 -7.31 -11.21
N LEU A 41 -2.65 -6.91 -12.25
CA LEU A 41 -4.09 -6.67 -12.18
C LEU A 41 -4.83 -8.01 -12.01
N ILE A 42 -5.66 -8.10 -10.97
CA ILE A 42 -6.60 -9.21 -10.75
C ILE A 42 -7.95 -8.86 -11.36
N SER A 43 -8.47 -7.68 -11.06
CA SER A 43 -9.80 -7.28 -11.51
C SER A 43 -9.94 -5.76 -11.55
N GLN A 44 -10.98 -5.31 -12.26
CA GLN A 44 -11.40 -3.92 -12.30
C GLN A 44 -12.93 -3.86 -12.35
N TYR A 45 -13.50 -2.84 -11.73
CA TYR A 45 -14.95 -2.61 -11.71
C TYR A 45 -15.21 -1.13 -11.43
N TYR A 46 -16.44 -0.68 -11.67
CA TYR A 46 -16.84 0.69 -11.39
C TYR A 46 -18.13 0.73 -10.57
N ASP A 47 -18.25 1.76 -9.75
CA ASP A 47 -19.47 2.13 -9.04
C ASP A 47 -19.90 3.51 -9.55
N THR A 48 -20.97 3.54 -10.33
CA THR A 48 -21.50 4.78 -10.91
C THR A 48 -22.21 5.66 -9.90
N ILE A 49 -22.64 5.12 -8.76
CA ILE A 49 -23.25 5.89 -7.67
C ILE A 49 -22.16 6.63 -6.91
N ALA A 50 -21.05 5.95 -6.61
CA ALA A 50 -19.89 6.56 -5.99
C ALA A 50 -19.05 7.41 -6.97
N GLY A 51 -19.22 7.22 -8.28
CA GLY A 51 -18.40 7.87 -9.30
C GLY A 51 -16.95 7.37 -9.29
N LEU A 52 -16.72 6.11 -8.92
CA LEU A 52 -15.38 5.55 -8.73
C LEU A 52 -15.12 4.32 -9.63
N PHE A 53 -13.94 4.31 -10.23
CA PHE A 53 -13.38 3.16 -10.95
C PHE A 53 -12.28 2.52 -10.11
N PHE A 54 -12.44 1.24 -9.79
CA PHE A 54 -11.57 0.47 -8.92
C PHE A 54 -10.68 -0.49 -9.72
N ARG A 55 -9.43 -0.63 -9.28
CA ARG A 55 -8.49 -1.64 -9.78
C ARG A 55 -7.88 -2.39 -8.61
N ASP A 56 -7.92 -3.72 -8.70
CA ASP A 56 -7.43 -4.65 -7.68
C ASP A 56 -6.20 -5.39 -8.17
N TYR A 57 -5.16 -5.46 -7.36
CA TYR A 57 -3.86 -5.98 -7.75
C TYR A 57 -3.29 -7.00 -6.76
N SER A 58 -2.45 -7.89 -7.28
CA SER A 58 -1.56 -8.77 -6.52
C SER A 58 -0.11 -8.35 -6.71
N LEU A 59 0.42 -7.55 -5.80
CA LEU A 59 1.83 -7.17 -5.77
C LEU A 59 2.74 -8.38 -5.49
N ARG A 60 2.25 -9.31 -4.68
CA ARG A 60 2.96 -10.57 -4.38
C ARG A 60 2.86 -11.62 -5.49
N GLY A 61 2.05 -11.39 -6.53
CA GLY A 61 1.86 -12.32 -7.65
C GLY A 61 1.21 -13.65 -7.25
N ASN A 62 0.47 -13.68 -6.13
CA ASN A 62 -0.15 -14.89 -5.60
C ASN A 62 -1.66 -14.98 -5.88
N GLY A 63 -2.18 -14.07 -6.71
CA GLY A 63 -3.59 -14.03 -7.10
C GLY A 63 -4.53 -13.53 -6.00
N ARG A 64 -4.01 -13.11 -4.85
CA ARG A 64 -4.77 -12.44 -3.79
C ARG A 64 -4.57 -10.93 -3.89
N VAL A 65 -5.65 -10.19 -3.68
CA VAL A 65 -5.62 -8.72 -3.67
C VAL A 65 -4.88 -8.27 -2.41
N ASP A 66 -3.80 -7.53 -2.60
CA ASP A 66 -3.05 -6.85 -1.53
C ASP A 66 -2.87 -5.35 -1.80
N TYR A 67 -3.31 -4.87 -2.97
CA TYR A 67 -3.24 -3.47 -3.33
C TYR A 67 -4.46 -3.09 -4.18
N ARG A 68 -5.04 -1.93 -3.91
CA ARG A 68 -6.21 -1.41 -4.63
C ARG A 68 -6.06 0.08 -4.90
N THR A 69 -6.55 0.52 -6.05
CA THR A 69 -6.69 1.95 -6.37
C THR A 69 -8.14 2.29 -6.72
N ALA A 70 -8.53 3.55 -6.51
CA ALA A 70 -9.78 4.09 -7.04
C ALA A 70 -9.57 5.45 -7.69
N ARG A 71 -10.15 5.65 -8.88
CA ARG A 71 -10.16 6.88 -9.66
C ARG A 71 -11.55 7.47 -9.76
N HIS A 72 -11.67 8.78 -9.90
CA HIS A 72 -12.94 9.37 -10.32
C HIS A 72 -13.29 8.97 -11.76
N ILE A 73 -14.57 8.71 -11.97
CA ILE A 73 -15.18 8.60 -13.29
C ILE A 73 -15.49 10.02 -13.77
N LEU A 74 -14.96 10.40 -14.93
CA LEU A 74 -15.19 11.70 -15.56
C LEU A 74 -16.40 11.66 -16.50
N GLY A 75 -16.63 10.50 -17.13
CA GLY A 75 -17.74 10.31 -18.06
C GLY A 75 -17.92 8.86 -18.43
N LEU A 76 -19.14 8.54 -18.86
CA LEU A 76 -19.46 7.31 -19.56
C LEU A 76 -19.56 7.67 -21.04
N ALA A 77 -18.66 7.16 -21.88
CA ALA A 77 -18.80 7.33 -23.32
C ALA A 77 -19.99 6.48 -23.78
N TYR A 78 -21.09 7.15 -24.16
CA TYR A 78 -22.30 6.49 -24.69
C TYR A 78 -22.31 6.43 -26.22
N ASP A 79 -21.29 6.97 -26.89
CA ASP A 79 -21.31 7.22 -28.33
C ASP A 79 -21.17 5.94 -29.19
N ASP A 80 -20.75 4.82 -28.59
CA ASP A 80 -20.73 3.51 -29.25
C ASP A 80 -21.23 2.40 -28.30
N PRO A 81 -22.40 1.78 -28.55
CA PRO A 81 -22.90 0.67 -27.73
C PRO A 81 -22.01 -0.58 -27.76
N ALA A 82 -20.99 -0.64 -28.62
CA ALA A 82 -19.99 -1.69 -28.64
C ALA A 82 -18.72 -1.35 -27.84
N ILE A 83 -18.56 -0.11 -27.37
CA ILE A 83 -17.37 0.36 -26.65
C ILE A 83 -17.81 1.03 -25.35
N GLU A 84 -17.87 0.26 -24.27
CA GLU A 84 -17.94 0.81 -22.91
C GLU A 84 -16.54 1.33 -22.51
N SER A 85 -16.07 2.42 -23.12
CA SER A 85 -14.86 3.09 -22.64
C SER A 85 -15.25 4.05 -21.53
N LEU A 86 -14.94 3.66 -20.30
CA LEU A 86 -15.06 4.51 -19.11
C LEU A 86 -14.00 5.61 -19.17
N ASP A 87 -14.42 6.87 -19.17
CA ASP A 87 -13.49 8.00 -19.03
C ASP A 87 -13.22 8.22 -17.54
N VAL A 88 -11.94 8.17 -17.15
CA VAL A 88 -11.50 8.19 -15.75
C VAL A 88 -10.34 9.16 -15.57
N ALA A 89 -10.22 9.69 -14.36
CA ALA A 89 -9.08 10.52 -13.98
C ALA A 89 -7.76 9.75 -14.22
N PRO A 90 -6.69 10.43 -14.70
CA PRO A 90 -5.43 9.75 -15.03
C PRO A 90 -4.77 9.10 -13.81
N TYR A 91 -4.94 9.70 -12.63
CA TYR A 91 -4.32 9.26 -11.38
C TYR A 91 -5.36 8.81 -10.36
N PRO A 92 -5.05 7.79 -9.53
CA PRO A 92 -5.92 7.40 -8.42
C PRO A 92 -6.10 8.51 -7.40
N LEU A 93 -7.34 8.64 -6.91
CA LEU A 93 -7.66 9.45 -5.73
C LEU A 93 -7.36 8.67 -4.46
N PHE A 94 -7.60 7.36 -4.45
CA PHE A 94 -7.43 6.51 -3.28
C PHE A 94 -6.51 5.34 -3.54
N TYR A 95 -5.77 4.97 -2.49
CA TYR A 95 -4.91 3.79 -2.46
C TYR A 95 -5.21 2.98 -1.20
N TRP A 96 -5.28 1.65 -1.34
CA TRP A 96 -5.32 0.73 -0.22
C TRP A 96 -4.21 -0.28 -0.36
N TYR A 97 -3.49 -0.56 0.73
CA TYR A 97 -2.42 -1.55 0.76
C TYR A 97 -2.49 -2.41 2.01
N ASP A 98 -2.53 -3.72 1.82
CA ASP A 98 -2.40 -4.74 2.85
C ASP A 98 -1.01 -5.37 2.72
N ALA A 99 -0.06 -4.80 3.44
CA ALA A 99 1.35 -5.13 3.27
C ALA A 99 1.65 -6.60 3.56
N ASP A 100 0.98 -7.18 4.56
CA ASP A 100 1.24 -8.53 5.06
C ASP A 100 0.17 -9.55 4.62
N GLN A 101 -0.82 -9.13 3.83
CA GLN A 101 -1.93 -9.96 3.35
C GLN A 101 -2.78 -10.55 4.50
N ASP A 102 -2.87 -9.82 5.61
CA ASP A 102 -3.52 -10.22 6.86
C ASP A 102 -4.90 -9.57 7.06
N GLY A 103 -5.32 -8.74 6.11
CA GLY A 103 -6.58 -7.99 6.14
C GLY A 103 -6.46 -6.60 6.75
N HIS A 104 -5.30 -6.17 7.23
CA HIS A 104 -5.09 -4.81 7.72
C HIS A 104 -4.70 -3.87 6.60
N TRP A 105 -5.68 -3.12 6.10
CA TRP A 105 -5.50 -2.16 5.03
C TRP A 105 -5.08 -0.79 5.56
N ILE A 106 -3.99 -0.26 5.02
CA ILE A 106 -3.66 1.17 5.08
C ILE A 106 -4.34 1.85 3.91
N MET A 107 -5.05 2.94 4.16
CA MET A 107 -5.72 3.73 3.12
C MET A 107 -5.10 5.13 3.04
N LEU A 108 -4.70 5.52 1.83
CA LEU A 108 -4.22 6.86 1.51
C LEU A 108 -5.15 7.57 0.53
N VAL A 109 -5.15 8.90 0.58
CA VAL A 109 -5.86 9.77 -0.36
C VAL A 109 -4.89 10.76 -1.00
N ASP A 110 -4.81 10.76 -2.33
CA ASP A 110 -4.06 11.76 -3.10
C ASP A 110 -4.96 12.95 -3.44
N ARG A 111 -5.00 13.91 -2.51
CA ARG A 111 -5.77 15.15 -2.68
C ARG A 111 -5.18 16.07 -3.74
N LYS A 112 -3.89 15.90 -4.08
CA LYS A 112 -3.19 16.73 -5.05
C LYS A 112 -3.44 16.25 -6.48
N GLY A 113 -3.72 14.96 -6.64
CA GLY A 113 -4.02 14.32 -7.92
C GLY A 113 -2.81 14.23 -8.83
N ASP A 114 -1.62 13.97 -8.26
CA ASP A 114 -0.37 13.81 -9.03
C ASP A 114 0.06 12.34 -9.19
N GLY A 115 -0.71 11.41 -8.62
CA GLY A 115 -0.47 9.98 -8.75
C GLY A 115 0.72 9.49 -7.94
N GLN A 116 1.21 10.26 -6.96
CA GLN A 116 2.35 9.89 -6.13
C GLN A 116 1.87 9.51 -4.73
N PRO A 117 1.86 8.21 -4.35
CA PRO A 117 1.50 7.77 -3.00
C PRO A 117 2.35 8.40 -1.90
N ALA A 118 3.58 8.83 -2.21
CA ALA A 118 4.44 9.56 -1.28
C ALA A 118 3.92 10.96 -0.90
N HIS A 119 3.08 11.57 -1.74
CA HIS A 119 2.40 12.84 -1.44
C HIS A 119 0.98 12.63 -0.88
N ALA A 120 0.49 11.38 -0.90
CA ALA A 120 -0.82 11.05 -0.39
C ALA A 120 -0.83 11.01 1.14
N GLU A 121 -1.97 11.34 1.72
CA GLU A 121 -2.16 11.43 3.16
C GLU A 121 -2.99 10.25 3.66
N PRO A 122 -2.80 9.78 4.90
CA PRO A 122 -3.70 8.79 5.50
C PRO A 122 -5.15 9.26 5.44
N TYR A 123 -6.03 8.41 4.94
CA TYR A 123 -7.46 8.74 4.89
C TYR A 123 -8.03 8.76 6.31
N ASP A 124 -8.44 9.95 6.76
CA ASP A 124 -9.26 10.11 7.96
C ASP A 124 -10.72 10.33 7.55
N TRP A 125 -11.59 9.37 7.90
CA TRP A 125 -13.02 9.43 7.62
C TRP A 125 -13.71 10.66 8.22
N ARG A 126 -13.13 11.29 9.24
CA ARG A 126 -13.63 12.54 9.82
C ARG A 126 -13.45 13.75 8.90
N GLN A 127 -12.60 13.62 7.88
CA GLN A 127 -12.33 14.64 6.87
C GLN A 127 -13.12 14.43 5.57
N GLY A 128 -14.11 13.53 5.55
CA GLY A 128 -14.84 13.13 4.35
C GLY A 128 -15.57 14.27 3.62
N GLU A 129 -15.97 15.34 4.32
CA GLU A 129 -16.70 16.46 3.70
C GLU A 129 -15.81 17.33 2.77
N ASP A 130 -14.50 17.38 3.01
CA ASP A 130 -13.57 18.17 2.19
C ASP A 130 -13.34 17.53 0.80
N LEU A 131 -13.47 16.21 0.70
CA LEU A 131 -13.22 15.46 -0.55
C LEU A 131 -14.34 15.67 -1.59
N LEU A 132 -15.58 15.85 -1.13
CA LEU A 132 -16.73 16.15 -2.00
C LEU A 132 -16.75 17.61 -2.47
N THR A 133 -15.95 18.48 -1.86
CA THR A 133 -15.91 19.90 -2.20
C THR A 133 -14.89 20.17 -3.32
N PHE A 134 -13.78 19.42 -3.38
CA PHE A 134 -12.80 19.53 -4.47
C PHE A 134 -13.28 18.97 -5.82
N SER A 135 -14.20 18.00 -5.82
CA SER A 135 -14.78 17.46 -7.06
C SER A 135 -15.73 18.42 -7.77
N LYS A 136 -16.09 19.55 -7.13
CA LYS A 136 -17.03 20.55 -7.66
C LYS A 136 -16.36 21.72 -8.38
N THR A 137 -15.03 21.81 -8.40
CA THR A 137 -14.28 22.98 -8.90
C THR A 137 -13.56 22.77 -10.24
N TRP A 138 -14.15 21.98 -11.15
CA TRP A 138 -13.71 21.88 -12.55
C TRP A 138 -14.81 22.38 -13.49
#